data_AF-A0A699TPH3-F1
#
_entry.id   AF-A0A699TPH3-F1
#
_cell.length_a   1.000
_cell.length_b   1.000
_cell.length_c   1.000
_cell.angle_alpha   90.00
_cell.angle_beta   90.00
_cell.angle_gamma   90.00
#
_symmetry.space_group_name_H-M   'P 1'
#
loop_
_entity.id
_entity.type
_entity.pdbx_description
1 polymer ?
#
loop_
_entity_poly.entity_id
_entity_poly.type
_entity_poly.pdbx_seq_one_letter_code
_entity_poly.pdbx_strand_id
1 'polypeptide(L)'
;MIQVRLNVPVRRIQTDNWTEFVNQTLRDYYEEVGISHETSVVRSPQQNGVVERRNRTLIEAARTMLIYAQAPLFLWAEAVATACFTQNRSIIRLRHRKTPYELMHGKQPDLSFFHVFGAICYPTNDSENIVQDSCKNLHLPHLMYHL
;
A
#
# COMPACT_ATOMS: atom_id res chain seq x y z
N MET A 1 0.03 10.71 4.11
CA MET A 1 -0.84 10.08 3.07
C MET A 1 -2.26 9.79 3.54
N ILE A 2 -2.47 9.18 4.72
CA ILE A 2 -3.82 8.85 5.25
C ILE A 2 -4.70 10.10 5.41
N GLN A 3 -4.20 11.13 6.06
CA GLN A 3 -4.96 12.37 6.31
C GLN A 3 -5.41 13.05 5.01
N VAL A 4 -4.50 13.16 4.03
CA VAL A 4 -4.77 13.82 2.74
C VAL A 4 -5.64 12.95 1.81
N ARG A 5 -5.32 11.65 1.67
CA ARG A 5 -6.05 10.76 0.74
C ARG A 5 -7.41 10.33 1.24
N LEU A 6 -7.55 10.12 2.55
CA LEU A 6 -8.78 9.56 3.12
C LEU A 6 -9.62 10.63 3.82
N ASN A 7 -9.10 11.86 3.92
CA ASN A 7 -9.72 12.96 4.65
C ASN A 7 -10.09 12.58 6.11
N VAL A 8 -9.27 11.71 6.73
CA VAL A 8 -9.46 11.26 8.11
C VAL A 8 -8.36 11.83 9.00
N PRO A 9 -8.69 12.55 10.09
CA PRO A 9 -7.69 13.11 10.99
C PRO A 9 -6.93 11.99 11.70
N VAL A 10 -5.60 12.02 11.61
CA VAL A 10 -4.72 11.15 12.38
C VAL A 10 -4.47 11.84 13.71
N ARG A 11 -4.78 11.17 14.82
CA ARG A 11 -4.58 11.75 16.16
C ARG A 11 -3.22 11.42 16.76
N ARG A 12 -2.75 10.19 16.53
CA ARG A 12 -1.53 9.66 17.11
C ARG A 12 -0.78 8.79 16.12
N ILE A 13 0.54 8.93 16.11
CA ILE A 13 1.46 8.08 15.35
C ILE A 13 2.48 7.51 16.34
N GLN A 14 2.70 6.21 16.27
CA GLN A 14 3.75 5.53 17.02
C GLN A 14 4.83 5.05 16.04
N THR A 15 6.09 5.39 16.29
CA THR A 15 7.25 4.90 15.54
C THR A 15 8.25 4.22 16.46
N ASP A 16 9.22 3.49 15.91
CA ASP A 16 10.40 3.16 16.69
C ASP A 16 11.26 4.40 16.98
N ASN A 17 12.22 4.21 17.87
CA ASN A 17 13.18 5.25 18.27
C ASN A 17 14.36 5.38 17.29
N TRP A 18 14.18 4.98 16.03
CA TRP A 18 15.22 5.18 15.01
C TRP A 18 15.31 6.65 14.66
N THR A 19 16.54 7.09 14.39
CA THR A 19 16.86 8.51 14.16
C THR A 19 16.17 9.08 12.92
N GLU A 20 15.78 8.24 11.97
CA GLU A 20 15.02 8.66 10.78
C GLU A 20 13.62 9.19 11.13
N PHE A 21 12.99 8.64 12.17
CA PHE A 21 11.64 9.04 12.62
C PHE A 21 11.66 10.03 13.79
N VAL A 22 12.83 10.24 14.41
CA VAL A 22 13.01 11.16 15.53
C VAL A 22 13.92 12.30 15.09
N ASN A 23 13.34 13.28 14.39
CA ASN A 23 14.03 14.50 13.96
C ASN A 23 13.13 15.74 14.18
N GLN A 24 13.76 16.92 14.21
CA GLN A 24 13.06 18.18 14.48
C GLN A 24 12.02 18.50 13.40
N THR A 25 12.35 18.28 12.13
CA THR A 25 11.45 18.55 11.01
C THR A 25 10.13 17.78 11.10
N LEU A 26 10.18 16.49 11.46
CA LEU A 26 8.98 15.67 11.66
C LEU A 26 8.20 16.11 12.89
N ARG A 27 8.89 16.51 13.97
CA ARG A 27 8.24 17.02 15.18
C ARG A 27 7.45 18.29 14.88
N ASP A 28 8.07 19.25 14.20
CA ASP A 28 7.43 20.51 13.82
C ASP A 28 6.18 20.26 12.95
N TYR A 29 6.30 19.35 11.96
CA TYR A 29 5.18 18.94 11.13
C TYR A 29 4.05 18.28 11.94
N TYR A 30 4.36 17.37 12.86
CA TYR A 30 3.33 16.73 13.68
C TYR A 30 2.63 17.71 14.61
N GLU A 31 3.37 18.66 15.19
CA GLU A 31 2.79 19.74 16.01
C GLU A 31 1.89 20.66 15.20
N GLU A 32 2.31 21.09 14.00
CA GLU A 32 1.53 21.92 13.08
C GLU A 32 0.19 21.26 12.71
N VAL A 33 0.22 19.96 12.43
CA VAL A 33 -0.95 19.19 12.00
C VAL A 33 -1.76 18.65 13.20
N GLY A 34 -1.28 18.83 14.44
CA GLY A 34 -1.95 18.39 15.67
C GLY A 34 -1.91 16.88 15.91
N ILE A 35 -0.89 16.19 15.41
CA ILE A 35 -0.65 14.75 15.59
C ILE A 35 0.27 14.54 16.79
N SER A 36 -0.13 13.71 17.77
CA SER A 36 0.82 13.31 18.82
C SER A 36 1.75 12.21 18.32
N HIS A 37 3.06 12.42 18.44
CA HIS A 37 4.08 11.44 18.09
C HIS A 37 4.58 10.70 19.33
N GLU A 38 4.45 9.38 19.32
CA GLU A 38 4.92 8.47 20.38
C GLU A 38 6.08 7.61 19.84
N THR A 39 7.12 7.41 20.65
CA THR A 39 8.23 6.52 20.28
C THR A 39 8.21 5.25 21.12
N SER A 40 8.49 4.11 20.48
CA SER A 40 8.60 2.83 21.19
C SER A 40 9.77 2.84 22.16
N VAL A 41 9.63 2.12 23.28
CA VAL A 41 10.73 1.95 24.24
C VAL A 41 11.87 1.16 23.59
N VAL A 42 13.10 1.62 23.80
CA VAL A 42 14.32 0.95 23.31
C VAL A 42 14.32 -0.50 23.82
N ARG A 43 14.59 -1.46 22.91
CA ARG A 43 14.57 -2.93 23.16
C ARG A 43 13.17 -3.54 23.43
N SER A 44 12.09 -2.89 22.99
CA SER A 44 10.73 -3.47 23.03
C SER A 44 10.12 -3.70 21.63
N PRO A 45 10.71 -4.58 20.80
CA PRO A 45 10.24 -4.85 19.43
C PRO A 45 8.78 -5.30 19.37
N GLN A 46 8.23 -5.85 20.46
CA GLN A 46 6.83 -6.23 20.57
C GLN A 46 5.87 -5.04 20.34
N GLN A 47 6.27 -3.81 20.69
CA GLN A 47 5.46 -2.60 20.49
C GLN A 47 5.24 -2.31 19.00
N ASN A 48 6.24 -2.57 18.15
CA ASN A 48 6.14 -2.41 16.70
C ASN A 48 5.75 -3.68 15.96
N GLY A 49 5.57 -4.80 16.67
CA GLY A 49 5.34 -6.11 16.08
C GLY A 49 4.10 -6.18 15.16
N VAL A 50 3.10 -5.31 15.35
CA VAL A 50 1.95 -5.24 14.43
C VAL A 50 2.36 -4.71 13.06
N VAL A 51 3.14 -3.63 13.03
CA VAL A 51 3.64 -3.01 11.79
C VAL A 51 4.65 -3.93 11.12
N GLU A 52 5.58 -4.50 11.89
CA GLU A 52 6.58 -5.44 11.37
C GLU A 52 5.94 -6.66 10.71
N ARG A 53 4.97 -7.31 11.38
CA ARG A 53 4.24 -8.44 10.80
C ARG A 53 3.51 -8.05 9.53
N ARG A 54 2.87 -6.87 9.53
CA ARG A 54 2.12 -6.39 8.36
C ARG A 54 3.06 -6.11 7.17
N ASN A 55 4.20 -5.48 7.42
CA ASN A 55 5.20 -5.19 6.40
C ASN A 55 5.81 -6.47 5.84
N ARG A 56 6.12 -7.45 6.70
CA ARG A 56 6.60 -8.76 6.26
C ARG A 56 5.61 -9.44 5.32
N THR A 57 4.34 -9.54 5.71
CA THR A 57 3.29 -10.15 4.87
C THR A 57 3.07 -9.40 3.55
N LEU A 58 3.24 -8.07 3.54
CA LEU A 58 3.14 -7.29 2.31
C LEU A 58 4.29 -7.59 1.34
N ILE A 59 5.52 -7.59 1.86
CA ILE A 59 6.74 -7.86 1.09
C ILE A 59 6.74 -9.31 0.57
N GLU A 60 6.36 -10.27 1.40
CA GLU A 60 6.23 -11.68 1.00
C GLU A 60 5.21 -11.84 -0.13
N ALA A 61 4.02 -11.23 -0.01
CA ALA A 61 3.01 -11.29 -1.06
C ALA A 61 3.49 -10.68 -2.38
N ALA A 62 4.16 -9.53 -2.35
CA ALA A 62 4.72 -8.90 -3.54
C ALA A 62 5.78 -9.78 -4.22
N ARG A 63 6.68 -10.40 -3.43
CA ARG A 63 7.67 -11.37 -3.93
C ARG A 63 6.99 -12.58 -4.58
N THR A 64 5.98 -13.14 -3.93
CA THR A 64 5.22 -14.27 -4.47
C THR A 64 4.53 -13.91 -5.78
N MET A 65 3.94 -12.70 -5.88
CA MET A 65 3.32 -12.22 -7.13
C MET A 65 4.34 -12.14 -8.28
N LEU A 66 5.53 -11.58 -8.03
CA LEU A 66 6.57 -11.49 -9.05
C LEU A 66 7.09 -12.86 -9.50
N ILE A 67 7.35 -13.75 -8.54
CA ILE A 67 7.83 -15.12 -8.84
C ILE A 67 6.77 -15.88 -9.65
N TYR A 68 5.51 -15.81 -9.23
CA TYR A 68 4.39 -16.47 -9.90
C TYR A 68 4.23 -15.99 -11.35
N ALA A 69 4.29 -14.67 -11.56
CA ALA A 69 4.16 -14.07 -12.88
C ALA A 69 5.44 -14.18 -13.74
N GLN A 70 6.55 -14.71 -13.19
CA GLN A 70 7.88 -14.65 -13.80
C GLN A 70 8.24 -13.22 -14.24
N ALA A 71 7.81 -12.24 -13.44
CA ALA A 71 7.89 -10.83 -13.77
C ALA A 71 9.26 -10.26 -13.41
N PRO A 72 9.79 -9.32 -14.21
CA PRO A 72 11.06 -8.68 -13.94
C PRO A 72 11.01 -7.81 -12.67
N LEU A 73 12.15 -7.71 -11.98
CA LEU A 73 12.25 -7.00 -10.69
C LEU A 73 11.93 -5.50 -10.78
N PHE A 74 12.04 -4.88 -11.96
CA PHE A 74 11.67 -3.47 -12.10
C PHE A 74 10.19 -3.22 -11.80
N LEU A 75 9.34 -4.26 -11.87
CA LEU A 75 7.91 -4.19 -11.50
C LEU A 75 7.66 -4.33 -10.00
N TRP A 76 8.70 -4.18 -9.17
CA TRP A 76 8.59 -4.31 -7.72
C TRP A 76 7.58 -3.33 -7.11
N ALA A 77 7.57 -2.08 -7.56
CA ALA A 77 6.65 -1.07 -7.03
C ALA A 77 5.18 -1.43 -7.32
N GLU A 78 4.91 -1.92 -8.53
CA GLU A 78 3.60 -2.36 -9.03
C GLU A 78 3.14 -3.61 -8.28
N ALA A 79 4.04 -4.56 -8.03
CA ALA A 79 3.75 -5.76 -7.24
C ALA A 79 3.41 -5.40 -5.79
N VAL A 80 4.18 -4.50 -5.15
CA VAL A 80 3.89 -4.03 -3.79
C VAL A 80 2.57 -3.27 -3.72
N ALA A 81 2.30 -2.39 -4.69
CA ALA A 81 1.03 -1.67 -4.78
C ALA A 81 -0.16 -2.62 -4.95
N THR A 82 -0.04 -3.62 -5.82
CA THR A 82 -1.06 -4.64 -6.06
C THR A 82 -1.29 -5.50 -4.81
N ALA A 83 -0.23 -5.93 -4.14
CA ALA A 83 -0.32 -6.67 -2.88
C ALA A 83 -1.02 -5.84 -1.80
N CYS A 84 -0.67 -4.57 -1.64
CA CYS A 84 -1.31 -3.67 -0.68
C CYS A 84 -2.80 -3.50 -0.99
N PHE A 85 -3.12 -3.23 -2.26
CA PHE A 85 -4.48 -3.03 -2.74
C PHE A 85 -5.36 -4.26 -2.48
N THR A 86 -4.85 -5.44 -2.84
CA THR A 86 -5.52 -6.73 -2.65
C THR A 86 -5.74 -7.01 -1.18
N GLN A 87 -4.68 -6.97 -0.38
CA GLN A 87 -4.76 -7.29 1.04
C GLN A 87 -5.68 -6.34 1.82
N ASN A 88 -5.79 -5.08 1.44
CA ASN A 88 -6.70 -4.14 2.10
C ASN A 88 -8.18 -4.42 1.78
N ARG A 89 -8.48 -5.13 0.70
CA ARG A 89 -9.85 -5.45 0.25
C ARG A 89 -10.26 -6.91 0.44
N SER A 90 -9.31 -7.83 0.62
CA SER A 90 -9.63 -9.27 0.74
C SER A 90 -9.37 -9.86 2.12
N ILE A 91 -8.41 -9.32 2.90
CA ILE A 91 -8.09 -9.88 4.22
C ILE A 91 -9.15 -9.45 5.23
N ILE A 92 -9.88 -10.41 5.77
CA ILE A 92 -10.85 -10.18 6.83
C ILE A 92 -10.12 -10.09 8.17
N ARG A 93 -10.27 -8.97 8.87
CA ARG A 93 -9.82 -8.85 10.26
C ARG A 93 -10.83 -9.58 11.15
N LEU A 94 -10.42 -10.74 11.69
CA LEU A 94 -11.26 -11.62 12.51
C LEU A 94 -12.04 -10.88 13.61
N ARG A 95 -11.40 -9.94 14.30
CA ARG A 95 -12.01 -9.14 15.38
C ARG A 95 -13.29 -8.41 14.94
N HIS A 96 -13.32 -7.90 13.72
CA HIS A 96 -14.43 -7.10 13.21
C HIS A 96 -15.26 -7.81 12.15
N ARG A 97 -14.81 -8.99 11.69
CA ARG A 97 -15.35 -9.71 10.54
C ARG A 97 -15.52 -8.83 9.30
N LYS A 98 -14.61 -7.86 9.14
CA LYS A 98 -14.59 -6.86 8.07
C LYS A 98 -13.19 -6.72 7.50
N THR A 99 -13.11 -6.33 6.24
CA THR A 99 -11.87 -5.96 5.56
C THR A 99 -11.39 -4.58 6.00
N PRO A 100 -10.08 -4.25 5.91
CA PRO A 100 -9.59 -2.90 6.14
C PRO A 100 -10.34 -1.85 5.29
N TYR A 101 -10.68 -2.18 4.05
CA TYR A 101 -11.45 -1.31 3.16
C TYR A 101 -12.84 -0.98 3.73
N GLU A 102 -13.58 -2.00 4.21
CA GLU A 102 -14.90 -1.80 4.83
C GLU A 102 -14.81 -0.98 6.12
N LEU A 103 -13.79 -1.22 6.93
CA LEU A 103 -13.58 -0.45 8.17
C LEU A 103 -13.30 1.02 7.89
N MET A 104 -12.70 1.33 6.74
CA MET A 104 -12.27 2.67 6.39
C MET A 104 -13.33 3.46 5.60
N HIS A 105 -14.08 2.80 4.71
CA HIS A 105 -15.06 3.45 3.83
C HIS A 105 -16.51 3.15 4.18
N GLY A 106 -16.76 2.25 5.13
CA GLY A 106 -18.12 1.85 5.52
C GLY A 106 -18.89 1.03 4.48
N LYS A 107 -18.25 0.67 3.36
CA LYS A 107 -18.87 -0.10 2.26
C LYS A 107 -18.02 -1.32 1.88
N GLN A 108 -18.66 -2.36 1.36
CA GLN A 108 -17.97 -3.53 0.84
C GLN A 108 -17.12 -3.14 -0.39
N PRO A 109 -15.91 -3.71 -0.54
CA PRO A 109 -15.15 -3.52 -1.75
C PRO A 109 -15.84 -4.24 -2.91
N ASP A 110 -15.95 -3.55 -4.05
CA ASP A 110 -16.17 -4.25 -5.30
C ASP A 110 -14.90 -5.06 -5.62
N LEU A 111 -15.09 -6.33 -5.99
CA LEU A 111 -14.00 -7.25 -6.32
C LEU A 111 -14.06 -7.72 -7.78
N SER A 112 -15.04 -7.27 -8.56
CA SER A 112 -15.28 -7.71 -9.94
C SER A 112 -14.12 -7.38 -10.89
N PHE A 113 -13.38 -6.33 -10.61
CA PHE A 113 -12.26 -5.83 -11.41
C PHE A 113 -10.90 -6.45 -11.01
N PHE A 114 -10.87 -7.44 -10.10
CA PHE A 114 -9.62 -8.10 -9.75
C PHE A 114 -9.14 -8.99 -10.89
N HIS A 115 -7.90 -8.75 -11.32
CA HIS A 115 -7.20 -9.61 -12.26
C HIS A 115 -5.97 -10.22 -11.59
N VAL A 116 -5.59 -11.40 -12.08
CA VAL A 116 -4.35 -12.05 -11.64
C VAL A 116 -3.17 -11.17 -12.04
N PHE A 117 -2.25 -10.93 -11.10
CA PHE A 117 -1.03 -10.18 -11.40
C PHE A 117 -0.22 -10.92 -12.49
N GLY A 118 0.17 -10.21 -13.55
CA GLY A 118 0.83 -10.80 -14.72
C GLY A 118 -0.11 -11.46 -15.73
N ALA A 119 -1.43 -11.28 -15.61
CA ALA A 119 -2.37 -11.72 -16.64
C ALA A 119 -2.10 -11.02 -17.98
N ILE A 120 -2.40 -11.72 -19.08
CA ILE A 120 -2.32 -11.16 -20.44
C ILE A 120 -3.29 -9.99 -20.54
N CYS A 121 -2.79 -8.84 -20.99
CA CYS A 121 -3.60 -7.68 -21.32
C CYS A 121 -3.39 -7.28 -22.78
N TYR A 122 -4.44 -6.71 -23.38
CA TYR A 122 -4.37 -6.15 -24.72
C TYR A 122 -4.32 -4.63 -24.59
N PRO A 123 -3.29 -3.95 -25.15
CA PRO A 123 -3.28 -2.50 -25.17
C PRO A 123 -4.45 -2.02 -26.02
N THR A 124 -5.30 -1.15 -25.47
CA THR A 124 -6.25 -0.38 -26.28
C THR A 124 -5.46 0.68 -27.03
N ASN A 125 -5.30 0.46 -28.35
CA ASN A 125 -4.56 1.34 -29.25
C ASN A 125 -5.34 2.64 -29.50
N ASP A 126 -5.32 3.56 -28.54
CA ASP A 126 -5.79 4.91 -28.75
C ASP A 126 -4.61 5.77 -29.25
N SER A 127 -4.44 5.77 -30.57
CA SER A 127 -3.60 6.64 -31.41
C SER A 127 -2.06 6.47 -31.40
N GLU A 128 -1.55 6.17 -32.60
CA GLU A 128 -0.24 6.51 -33.19
C GLU A 128 0.94 6.72 -32.23
N ASN A 129 1.58 5.64 -31.78
CA ASN A 129 3.04 5.57 -31.51
C ASN A 129 3.43 4.13 -31.19
N ILE A 130 3.41 3.26 -32.21
CA ILE A 130 3.87 1.88 -32.11
C ILE A 130 5.33 1.85 -32.51
N VAL A 131 6.24 2.01 -31.56
CA VAL A 131 7.56 1.35 -31.62
C VAL A 131 7.93 0.86 -30.23
N GLN A 132 7.73 -0.45 -30.07
CA GLN A 132 8.56 -1.32 -29.24
C GLN A 132 8.50 -1.11 -27.74
N ASP A 133 7.48 -1.68 -27.09
CA ASP A 133 7.53 -2.08 -25.69
C ASP A 133 6.37 -3.01 -25.30
N SER A 134 6.46 -4.28 -25.69
CA SER A 134 5.63 -5.35 -25.11
C SER A 134 5.85 -5.55 -23.60
N CYS A 135 6.79 -4.80 -22.99
CA CYS A 135 7.08 -4.80 -21.56
C CYS A 135 6.97 -3.42 -20.86
N LYS A 136 6.70 -2.30 -21.55
CA LYS A 136 6.55 -0.97 -20.89
C LYS A 136 5.11 -0.48 -20.76
N ASN A 137 4.13 -1.21 -21.29
CA ASN A 137 2.71 -0.95 -21.03
C ASN A 137 2.16 -1.70 -19.78
N LEU A 138 3.00 -1.83 -18.74
CA LEU A 138 2.49 -1.87 -17.35
C LEU A 138 2.22 -0.47 -16.80
N HIS A 139 2.28 0.54 -17.67
CA HIS A 139 1.50 1.73 -17.46
C HIS A 139 0.01 1.32 -17.48
N LEU A 140 -0.59 1.27 -16.30
CA LEU A 140 -2.01 1.53 -16.06
C LEU A 140 -2.20 3.06 -15.89
N PRO A 141 -1.93 3.96 -16.86
CA PRO A 141 -2.13 5.38 -16.65
C PRO A 141 -3.56 5.72 -17.04
N HIS A 142 -4.58 5.16 -16.39
CA HIS A 142 -5.88 5.85 -16.38
C HIS A 142 -6.91 5.37 -15.36
N LEU A 143 -6.64 4.29 -14.62
CA LEU A 143 -7.58 3.81 -13.59
C LEU A 143 -7.06 3.91 -12.15
N MET A 144 -5.89 4.52 -11.90
CA MET A 144 -5.29 4.57 -10.56
C MET A 144 -5.28 5.95 -9.87
N TYR A 145 -5.88 6.99 -10.45
CA TYR A 145 -5.94 8.34 -9.84
C TYR A 145 -7.33 8.97 -9.68
N HIS A 146 -8.41 8.24 -9.98
CA HIS A 146 -9.74 8.64 -9.52
C HIS A 146 -10.28 7.56 -8.59
N LEU A 147 -9.95 7.70 -7.30
CA LEU A 147 -10.78 7.43 -6.11
C LEU A 147 -9.98 7.80 -4.84
#